data_AF-C0Q4S4-F1
#
_entry.id   AF-C0Q4S4-F1
#
_cell.length_a   1.000
_cell.length_b   1.000
_cell.length_c   1.000
_cell.angle_alpha   90.00
_cell.angle_beta   90.00
_cell.angle_gamma   90.00
#
_symmetry.space_group_name_H-M   'P 1'
#
loop_
_entity.id
_entity.type
_entity.pdbx_description
1 polymer ?
#
loop_
_entity_poly.entity_id
_entity_poly.type
_entity_poly.pdbx_seq_one_letter_code
_entity_poly.pdbx_strand_id
1 'polypeptide(L)'
;MAGVSTATVSRVINQTAWVEPVTRERVEKAMRDLNYRRNAAAIALAKRSGDMLGLLTGNLADPFFARLARGVEDVSRKQQYRLMVCSGGHDEEMEKAGLDFLVNQGCEAIVVHASRLPDKELLRYAAHFPALVVVNRYIASMANRCIWLENRSAAREATRYLLANGHRRIACVTSDLPIIDRQERLDGYREALEEYGISPDPRWVISVPFNEEGGERAAHQLINSGLPLTAAVTFNDVMAAGIMRILHQRGVHAAGLDVSLAAAAGAVVSGAYFGDKISPLSDSTNFAAIVADTTLFEHIQHLLWTTLPSFLLAAVVYLIAGHSNMLGEVATPQRVTDIIHSLESLYHFNIVLILPPVIVLWGAIRKKPVIPLMLSACVLALFLGVIMQGLSIKQGLDAFIDGFDIAMFPQGAEGVVADVPRLLNRGGMFSMMGTILLVFCAFSFAGALTLTGALTIIINRLLTIIHSVGQLIAATIGTTILVTGATSDGKLALLVPAELFKDAYRRMGLDTKNLSRTIEDAGTVIEPLLPWTSAGVYMATTLGVSTLDLLPWAIQCYAAIFFALIYGFSGIGIARTASASEKSPQSSVTE
;
A
#
# COMPACT_ATOMS: atom_id res chain seq x y z
N MET A 1 -59.84 7.97 -17.33
CA MET A 1 -58.95 7.05 -18.07
C MET A 1 -59.48 5.62 -18.15
N ALA A 2 -59.64 4.87 -17.05
CA ALA A 2 -60.14 3.49 -17.12
C ALA A 2 -61.67 3.36 -17.29
N GLY A 3 -62.44 4.42 -17.01
CA GLY A 3 -63.91 4.45 -17.16
C GLY A 3 -64.67 3.56 -16.16
N VAL A 4 -64.12 3.40 -14.96
CA VAL A 4 -64.70 2.63 -13.84
C VAL A 4 -64.58 3.40 -12.52
N SER A 5 -65.33 2.99 -11.50
CA SER A 5 -65.29 3.61 -10.17
C SER A 5 -63.95 3.37 -9.46
N THR A 6 -63.61 4.25 -8.50
CA THR A 6 -62.42 4.10 -7.63
C THR A 6 -62.44 2.79 -6.85
N ALA A 7 -63.61 2.32 -6.44
CA ALA A 7 -63.79 1.02 -5.79
C ALA A 7 -63.43 -0.15 -6.73
N THR A 8 -63.81 -0.08 -8.01
CA THR A 8 -63.44 -1.11 -9.00
C THR A 8 -61.95 -1.08 -9.31
N VAL A 9 -61.33 0.10 -9.42
CA VAL A 9 -59.87 0.24 -9.55
C VAL A 9 -59.16 -0.38 -8.34
N SER A 10 -59.64 -0.10 -7.11
CA SER A 10 -59.09 -0.68 -5.88
C SER A 10 -59.21 -2.21 -5.83
N ARG A 11 -60.33 -2.79 -6.29
CA ARG A 11 -60.52 -4.25 -6.39
C ARG A 11 -59.56 -4.91 -7.37
N VAL A 12 -59.31 -4.28 -8.52
CA VAL A 12 -58.32 -4.75 -9.50
C VAL A 12 -56.91 -4.66 -8.94
N ILE A 13 -56.56 -3.54 -8.31
CA ILE A 13 -55.22 -3.31 -7.73
C ILE A 13 -54.96 -4.28 -6.56
N ASN A 14 -55.92 -4.49 -5.67
CA ASN A 14 -55.72 -5.27 -4.44
C ASN A 14 -56.20 -6.74 -4.55
N GLN A 15 -56.73 -7.15 -5.70
CA GLN A 15 -57.27 -8.51 -5.94
C GLN A 15 -58.30 -8.98 -4.90
N THR A 16 -59.08 -8.05 -4.34
CA THR A 16 -60.00 -8.33 -3.21
C THR A 16 -61.37 -8.88 -3.61
N ALA A 17 -61.72 -8.85 -4.90
CA ALA A 17 -62.96 -9.40 -5.42
C ALA A 17 -62.84 -9.74 -6.92
N TRP A 18 -63.74 -10.59 -7.41
CA TRP A 18 -63.80 -10.91 -8.84
C TRP A 18 -64.16 -9.66 -9.66
N VAL A 19 -63.41 -9.45 -10.75
CA VAL A 19 -63.62 -8.37 -11.72
C VAL A 19 -63.47 -8.98 -13.09
N GLU A 20 -64.41 -8.68 -13.99
CA GLU A 20 -64.45 -9.19 -15.35
C GLU A 20 -63.12 -8.92 -16.09
N PRO A 21 -62.58 -9.88 -16.87
CA PRO A 21 -61.27 -9.77 -17.52
C PRO A 21 -61.10 -8.51 -18.37
N VAL A 22 -62.12 -8.13 -19.13
CA VAL A 22 -62.11 -6.93 -20.00
C VAL A 22 -61.97 -5.64 -19.18
N THR A 23 -62.59 -5.61 -18.00
CA THR A 23 -62.53 -4.46 -17.09
C THR A 23 -61.18 -4.40 -16.36
N ARG A 24 -60.62 -5.55 -15.99
CA ARG A 24 -59.27 -5.66 -15.43
C ARG A 24 -58.21 -5.14 -16.40
N GLU A 25 -58.26 -5.57 -17.67
CA GLU A 25 -57.30 -5.17 -18.70
C GLU A 25 -57.33 -3.66 -18.96
N ARG A 26 -58.52 -3.04 -18.96
CA ARG A 26 -58.68 -1.58 -19.07
C ARG A 26 -58.04 -0.82 -17.91
N VAL A 27 -58.17 -1.34 -16.68
CA VAL A 27 -57.54 -0.74 -15.49
C VAL A 27 -56.03 -0.90 -15.55
N GLU A 28 -55.51 -2.08 -15.90
CA GLU A 28 -54.07 -2.34 -16.03
C GLU A 28 -53.42 -1.51 -17.14
N LYS A 29 -54.11 -1.33 -18.28
CA LYS A 29 -53.66 -0.44 -19.35
C LYS A 29 -53.56 1.01 -18.87
N ALA A 30 -54.59 1.51 -18.19
CA ALA A 30 -54.57 2.86 -17.62
C ALA A 30 -53.47 3.04 -16.55
N MET A 31 -53.16 1.99 -15.77
CA MET A 31 -52.04 2.02 -14.82
C MET A 31 -50.68 2.10 -15.53
N ARG A 32 -50.50 1.37 -16.64
CA ARG A 32 -49.28 1.44 -17.47
C ARG A 32 -49.12 2.83 -18.11
N ASP A 33 -50.19 3.36 -18.70
CA ASP A 33 -50.17 4.67 -19.37
C ASP A 33 -49.89 5.82 -18.40
N LEU A 34 -50.30 5.68 -17.14
CA LEU A 34 -50.05 6.66 -16.07
C LEU A 34 -48.74 6.43 -15.31
N ASN A 35 -47.98 5.38 -15.66
CA ASN A 35 -46.85 4.90 -14.88
C ASN A 35 -47.18 4.78 -13.37
N TYR A 36 -48.43 4.39 -13.08
CA TYR A 36 -48.95 4.34 -11.72
C TYR A 36 -48.25 3.22 -10.93
N ARG A 37 -47.51 3.61 -9.89
CA ARG A 37 -46.92 2.69 -8.93
C ARG A 37 -47.75 2.68 -7.66
N ARG A 38 -47.98 1.48 -7.11
CA ARG A 38 -48.65 1.33 -5.82
C ARG A 38 -47.85 2.08 -4.75
N ASN A 39 -48.53 2.88 -3.94
CA ASN A 39 -47.91 3.52 -2.79
C ASN A 39 -47.77 2.48 -1.67
N ALA A 40 -46.56 1.96 -1.49
CA ALA A 40 -46.26 0.94 -0.47
C ALA A 40 -46.57 1.42 0.96
N ALA A 41 -46.41 2.71 1.25
CA ALA A 41 -46.70 3.29 2.57
C ALA A 41 -48.22 3.30 2.86
N ALA A 42 -49.05 3.58 1.85
CA ALA A 42 -50.51 3.53 1.99
C ALA A 42 -51.04 2.10 2.19
N ILE A 43 -50.38 1.10 1.59
CA ILE A 43 -50.72 -0.32 1.76
C ILE A 43 -50.33 -0.83 3.16
N ALA A 44 -49.13 -0.47 3.64
CA ALA A 44 -48.67 -0.83 4.99
C ALA A 44 -49.59 -0.25 6.08
N LEU A 45 -50.03 1.01 5.91
CA LEU A 45 -50.97 1.66 6.82
C LEU A 45 -52.35 0.98 6.84
N ALA A 46 -52.83 0.49 5.69
CA ALA A 46 -54.10 -0.23 5.58
C ALA A 46 -54.05 -1.66 6.14
N LYS A 47 -52.91 -2.36 5.99
CA LYS A 47 -52.69 -3.72 6.51
C LYS A 47 -52.31 -3.76 8.00
N ARG A 48 -51.94 -2.63 8.61
CA ARG A 48 -51.29 -2.57 9.95
C ARG A 48 -50.04 -3.47 10.06
N SER A 49 -49.40 -3.74 8.93
CA SER A 49 -48.21 -4.59 8.82
C SER A 49 -47.39 -4.12 7.62
N GLY A 50 -46.11 -3.88 7.86
CA GLY A 50 -45.15 -3.36 6.89
C GLY A 50 -44.43 -4.45 6.11
N ASP A 51 -44.55 -5.73 6.50
CA ASP A 51 -43.77 -6.84 5.94
C ASP A 51 -42.27 -6.46 5.88
N MET A 52 -41.73 -5.77 6.90
CA MET A 52 -40.35 -5.30 6.95
C MET A 52 -39.60 -5.84 8.16
N LEU A 53 -38.39 -6.34 7.92
CA LEU A 53 -37.45 -6.80 8.94
C LEU A 53 -36.23 -5.88 8.93
N GLY A 54 -35.81 -5.44 10.11
CA GLY A 54 -34.63 -4.61 10.30
C GLY A 54 -33.41 -5.45 10.66
N LEU A 55 -32.25 -5.07 10.14
CA LEU A 55 -30.96 -5.61 10.51
C LEU A 55 -29.98 -4.48 10.80
N LEU A 56 -29.50 -4.38 12.05
CA LEU A 56 -28.38 -3.52 12.40
C LEU A 56 -27.11 -4.37 12.49
N THR A 57 -26.10 -4.00 11.72
CA THR A 57 -24.76 -4.63 11.74
C THR A 57 -23.69 -3.63 12.19
N GLY A 58 -22.50 -4.11 12.59
CA GLY A 58 -21.34 -3.23 12.82
C GLY A 58 -20.88 -2.54 11.54
N ASN A 59 -20.16 -3.26 10.67
CA ASN A 59 -19.70 -2.77 9.37
C ASN A 59 -20.11 -3.72 8.24
N LEU A 60 -20.97 -3.25 7.32
CA LEU A 60 -21.44 -4.03 6.17
C LEU A 60 -20.31 -4.59 5.28
N ALA A 61 -19.14 -3.95 5.24
CA ALA A 61 -18.01 -4.40 4.45
C ALA A 61 -17.31 -5.65 5.04
N ASP A 62 -17.50 -5.95 6.33
CA ASP A 62 -16.78 -7.08 6.94
C ASP A 62 -17.43 -8.43 6.57
N PRO A 63 -16.64 -9.46 6.23
CA PRO A 63 -17.16 -10.77 5.81
C PRO A 63 -18.14 -11.42 6.79
N PHE A 64 -17.95 -11.21 8.11
CA PHE A 64 -18.86 -11.71 9.14
C PHE A 64 -20.27 -11.10 8.99
N PHE A 65 -20.36 -9.77 8.89
CA PHE A 65 -21.63 -9.07 8.76
C PHE A 65 -22.29 -9.30 7.41
N ALA A 66 -21.50 -9.44 6.33
CA ALA A 66 -22.02 -9.81 5.03
C ALA A 66 -22.69 -11.20 5.04
N ARG A 67 -22.08 -12.20 5.73
CA ARG A 67 -22.70 -13.53 5.89
C ARG A 67 -23.94 -13.49 6.77
N LEU A 68 -23.92 -12.72 7.87
CA LEU A 68 -25.09 -12.52 8.71
C LEU A 68 -26.24 -11.91 7.91
N ALA A 69 -25.98 -10.83 7.17
CA ALA A 69 -26.97 -10.15 6.35
C ALA A 69 -27.56 -11.08 5.28
N ARG A 70 -26.73 -11.89 4.62
CA ARG A 70 -27.19 -12.91 3.67
C ARG A 70 -28.09 -13.95 4.32
N GLY A 71 -27.71 -14.46 5.50
CA GLY A 71 -28.53 -15.44 6.22
C GLY A 71 -29.90 -14.89 6.62
N VAL A 72 -29.94 -13.62 7.05
CA VAL A 72 -31.21 -12.92 7.33
C VAL A 72 -32.01 -12.70 6.04
N GLU A 73 -31.37 -12.26 4.95
CA GLU A 73 -32.01 -12.02 3.65
C GLU A 73 -32.65 -13.29 3.08
N ASP A 74 -31.94 -14.42 3.11
CA ASP A 74 -32.44 -15.70 2.62
C ASP A 74 -33.74 -16.12 3.33
N VAL A 75 -33.83 -15.87 4.64
CA VAL A 75 -35.02 -16.17 5.45
C VAL A 75 -36.13 -15.15 5.18
N SER A 76 -35.80 -13.85 5.20
CA SER A 76 -36.75 -12.77 4.92
C SER A 76 -37.40 -12.96 3.55
N ARG A 77 -36.62 -13.29 2.53
CA ARG A 77 -37.10 -13.52 1.16
C ARG A 77 -38.03 -14.72 1.05
N LYS A 78 -37.71 -15.84 1.71
CA LYS A 78 -38.59 -17.03 1.76
C LYS A 78 -39.94 -16.71 2.39
N GLN A 79 -39.93 -15.86 3.42
CA GLN A 79 -41.14 -15.43 4.14
C GLN A 79 -41.81 -14.19 3.52
N GLN A 80 -41.31 -13.70 2.38
CA GLN A 80 -41.81 -12.51 1.67
C GLN A 80 -41.73 -11.20 2.49
N TYR A 81 -40.81 -11.12 3.45
CA TYR A 81 -40.46 -9.89 4.15
C TYR A 81 -39.38 -9.11 3.38
N ARG A 82 -39.45 -7.79 3.46
CA ARG A 82 -38.43 -6.87 2.96
C ARG A 82 -37.38 -6.65 4.04
N LEU A 83 -36.10 -6.80 3.70
CA LEU A 83 -35.00 -6.56 4.61
C LEU A 83 -34.50 -5.11 4.49
N MET A 84 -34.39 -4.42 5.61
CA MET A 84 -33.76 -3.10 5.72
C MET A 84 -32.51 -3.22 6.58
N VAL A 85 -31.36 -2.82 6.04
CA VAL A 85 -30.06 -2.98 6.70
C VAL A 85 -29.45 -1.63 7.04
N CYS A 86 -28.94 -1.49 8.26
CA CYS A 86 -28.21 -0.33 8.75
C CYS A 86 -26.84 -0.75 9.30
N SER A 87 -25.85 0.13 9.19
CA SER A 87 -24.51 -0.07 9.75
C SER A 87 -24.31 0.88 10.93
N GLY A 88 -23.99 0.34 12.10
CA GLY A 88 -23.73 1.10 13.33
C GLY A 88 -22.25 1.49 13.53
N GLY A 89 -21.34 1.02 12.68
CA GLY A 89 -19.94 1.45 12.64
C GLY A 89 -19.12 1.14 13.90
N HIS A 90 -19.62 0.28 14.79
CA HIS A 90 -19.07 0.10 16.14
C HIS A 90 -18.94 1.42 16.89
N ASP A 91 -19.96 2.28 16.77
CA ASP A 91 -20.09 3.56 17.44
C ASP A 91 -21.44 3.65 18.14
N GLU A 92 -21.46 4.17 19.37
CA GLU A 92 -22.68 4.17 20.20
C GLU A 92 -23.79 5.04 19.60
N GLU A 93 -23.45 6.23 19.10
CA GLU A 93 -24.42 7.17 18.54
C GLU A 93 -24.97 6.64 17.21
N MET A 94 -24.12 6.08 16.35
CA MET A 94 -24.54 5.46 15.10
C MET A 94 -25.37 4.19 15.31
N GLU A 95 -25.00 3.32 16.26
CA GLU A 95 -25.77 2.13 16.61
C GLU A 95 -27.19 2.53 17.10
N LYS A 96 -27.28 3.56 17.95
CA LYS A 96 -28.56 4.11 18.42
C LYS A 96 -29.38 4.72 17.28
N ALA A 97 -28.78 5.58 16.46
CA ALA A 97 -29.47 6.20 15.33
C ALA A 97 -29.97 5.16 14.32
N GLY A 98 -29.21 4.08 14.10
CA GLY A 98 -29.60 2.94 13.27
C GLY A 98 -30.82 2.21 13.84
N LEU A 99 -30.84 1.92 15.15
CA LEU A 99 -32.01 1.32 15.81
C LEU A 99 -33.24 2.24 15.71
N ASP A 100 -33.09 3.53 16.02
CA ASP A 100 -34.18 4.50 15.93
C ASP A 100 -34.74 4.57 14.50
N PHE A 101 -33.86 4.56 13.50
CA PHE A 101 -34.27 4.52 12.10
C PHE A 101 -35.07 3.26 11.78
N LEU A 102 -34.59 2.06 12.14
CA LEU A 102 -35.30 0.81 11.86
C LEU A 102 -36.68 0.76 12.54
N VAL A 103 -36.77 1.23 13.78
CA VAL A 103 -38.04 1.35 14.51
C VAL A 103 -38.99 2.34 13.81
N ASN A 104 -38.50 3.52 13.43
CA ASN A 104 -39.31 4.56 12.79
C ASN A 104 -39.77 4.19 11.37
N GLN A 105 -39.02 3.34 10.66
CA GLN A 105 -39.44 2.80 9.37
C GLN A 105 -40.53 1.72 9.49
N GLY A 106 -40.90 1.34 10.72
CA GLY A 106 -41.95 0.35 10.96
C GLY A 106 -41.51 -1.08 10.69
N CYS A 107 -40.23 -1.40 10.94
CA CYS A 107 -39.80 -2.80 10.98
C CYS A 107 -40.59 -3.55 12.07
N GLU A 108 -41.01 -4.78 11.81
CA GLU A 108 -41.80 -5.60 12.74
C GLU A 108 -40.92 -6.51 13.61
N ALA A 109 -39.76 -6.88 13.09
CA ALA A 109 -38.71 -7.62 13.78
C ALA A 109 -37.37 -6.94 13.50
N ILE A 110 -36.47 -6.95 14.48
CA ILE A 110 -35.13 -6.36 14.34
C ILE A 110 -34.09 -7.37 14.84
N VAL A 111 -33.17 -7.73 13.96
CA VAL A 111 -31.93 -8.43 14.34
C VAL A 111 -30.86 -7.37 14.57
N VAL A 112 -30.28 -7.33 15.77
CA VAL A 112 -29.33 -6.30 16.16
C VAL A 112 -27.99 -6.90 16.55
N HIS A 113 -26.93 -6.45 15.89
CA HIS A 113 -25.58 -6.50 16.41
C HIS A 113 -25.18 -5.09 16.84
N ALA A 114 -24.96 -4.90 18.15
CA ALA A 114 -24.57 -3.64 18.74
C ALA A 114 -23.50 -3.90 19.80
N SER A 115 -22.30 -3.39 19.53
CA SER A 115 -21.09 -3.68 20.31
C SER A 115 -20.74 -2.57 21.30
N ARG A 116 -21.21 -1.35 21.07
CA ARG A 116 -20.92 -0.18 21.91
C ARG A 116 -22.12 0.30 22.70
N LEU A 117 -23.33 0.11 22.16
CA LEU A 117 -24.56 0.54 22.82
C LEU A 117 -24.67 -0.13 24.20
N PRO A 118 -24.91 0.62 25.29
CA PRO A 118 -25.03 0.05 26.63
C PRO A 118 -26.22 -0.91 26.77
N ASP A 119 -26.08 -1.95 27.59
CA ASP A 119 -27.14 -2.95 27.83
C ASP A 119 -28.46 -2.30 28.26
N LYS A 120 -28.39 -1.25 29.08
CA LYS A 120 -29.57 -0.49 29.54
C LYS A 120 -30.39 0.07 28.38
N GLU A 121 -29.76 0.53 27.31
CA GLU A 121 -30.46 1.10 26.16
C GLU A 121 -31.05 -0.01 25.29
N LEU A 122 -30.31 -1.09 25.02
CA LEU A 122 -30.84 -2.26 24.34
C LEU A 122 -32.06 -2.85 25.05
N LEU A 123 -32.04 -2.89 26.39
CA LEU A 123 -33.18 -3.31 27.20
C LEU A 123 -34.39 -2.39 27.05
N ARG A 124 -34.18 -1.07 26.94
CA ARG A 124 -35.26 -0.11 26.67
C ARG A 124 -35.89 -0.35 25.31
N TYR A 125 -35.10 -0.62 24.26
CA TYR A 125 -35.64 -0.99 22.96
C TYR A 125 -36.40 -2.32 23.02
N ALA A 126 -35.83 -3.36 23.62
CA ALA A 126 -36.48 -4.67 23.71
C ALA A 126 -37.78 -4.70 24.53
N ALA A 127 -37.93 -3.77 25.48
CA ALA A 127 -39.17 -3.58 26.24
C ALA A 127 -40.30 -3.03 25.37
N HIS A 128 -39.99 -2.13 24.43
CA HIS A 128 -40.97 -1.53 23.51
C HIS A 128 -41.09 -2.29 22.19
N PHE A 129 -40.12 -3.14 21.88
CA PHE A 129 -40.02 -3.89 20.63
C PHE A 129 -39.80 -5.39 20.93
N PRO A 130 -40.88 -6.17 21.14
CA PRO A 130 -40.78 -7.57 21.57
C PRO A 130 -40.04 -8.50 20.61
N ALA A 131 -39.98 -8.17 19.32
CA ALA A 131 -39.33 -8.93 18.27
C ALA A 131 -37.89 -8.45 17.96
N LEU A 132 -37.21 -7.87 18.96
CA LEU A 132 -35.80 -7.52 18.88
C LEU A 132 -34.95 -8.71 19.35
N VAL A 133 -34.04 -9.18 18.49
CA VAL A 133 -33.10 -10.28 18.75
C VAL A 133 -31.68 -9.75 18.68
N VAL A 134 -30.91 -9.97 19.75
CA VAL A 134 -29.52 -9.52 19.86
C VAL A 134 -28.58 -10.64 19.40
N VAL A 135 -27.61 -10.30 18.55
CA VAL A 135 -26.61 -11.25 18.02
C VAL A 135 -25.21 -10.87 18.52
N ASN A 136 -24.41 -11.89 18.83
CA ASN A 136 -23.03 -11.80 19.31
C ASN A 136 -22.88 -10.99 20.61
N ARG A 137 -23.90 -11.04 21.48
CA ARG A 137 -23.87 -10.43 22.82
C ARG A 137 -24.88 -11.11 23.73
N TYR A 138 -24.50 -11.29 24.99
CA TYR A 138 -25.36 -11.86 26.03
C TYR A 138 -25.81 -10.78 27.00
N ILE A 139 -27.12 -10.70 27.26
CA ILE A 139 -27.72 -9.78 28.24
C ILE A 139 -28.66 -10.61 29.11
N ALA A 140 -28.30 -10.79 30.39
CA ALA A 140 -28.98 -11.73 31.29
C ALA A 140 -30.49 -11.51 31.40
N SER A 141 -30.95 -10.26 31.42
CA SER A 141 -32.37 -9.88 31.53
C SER A 141 -33.18 -10.14 30.26
N MET A 142 -32.55 -10.47 29.12
CA MET A 142 -33.22 -10.85 27.87
C MET A 142 -32.56 -12.07 27.20
N ALA A 143 -32.00 -12.98 28.00
CA ALA A 143 -31.20 -14.10 27.52
C ALA A 143 -31.91 -14.96 26.45
N ASN A 144 -33.23 -15.11 26.55
CA ASN A 144 -34.06 -15.84 25.57
C ASN A 144 -34.17 -15.16 24.18
N ARG A 145 -33.59 -13.96 24.02
CA ARG A 145 -33.53 -13.19 22.77
C ARG A 145 -32.09 -12.90 22.33
N CYS A 146 -31.11 -13.52 22.98
CA CYS A 146 -29.71 -13.40 22.63
C CYS A 146 -29.25 -14.64 21.85
N ILE A 147 -28.52 -14.42 20.75
CA ILE A 147 -27.78 -15.47 20.03
C ILE A 147 -26.31 -15.08 20.13
N TRP A 148 -25.52 -15.82 20.90
CA TRP A 148 -24.12 -15.48 21.14
C TRP A 148 -23.23 -16.71 21.12
N LEU A 149 -21.92 -16.46 21.11
CA LEU A 149 -20.87 -17.46 21.20
C LEU A 149 -20.13 -17.27 22.50
N GLU A 150 -19.63 -18.34 23.11
CA GLU A 150 -18.71 -18.22 24.23
C GLU A 150 -17.29 -17.90 23.75
N ASN A 151 -16.96 -16.61 23.67
CA ASN A 151 -15.65 -16.17 23.17
C ASN A 151 -14.48 -16.68 24.03
N ARG A 152 -14.66 -16.71 25.36
CA ARG A 152 -13.63 -17.13 26.31
C ARG A 152 -13.24 -18.59 26.12
N SER A 153 -14.22 -19.49 26.09
CA SER A 153 -13.98 -20.92 25.88
C SER A 153 -13.46 -21.21 24.47
N ALA A 154 -13.97 -20.52 23.44
CA ALA A 154 -13.47 -20.65 22.08
C ALA A 154 -12.00 -20.21 21.91
N ALA A 155 -11.62 -19.06 22.47
CA ALA A 155 -10.23 -18.57 22.41
C ALA A 155 -9.27 -19.46 23.20
N ARG A 156 -9.72 -20.00 24.34
CA ARG A 156 -8.97 -20.97 25.13
C ARG A 156 -8.70 -22.24 24.33
N GLU A 157 -9.69 -22.79 23.64
CA GLU A 157 -9.53 -24.01 22.84
C GLU A 157 -8.64 -23.77 21.61
N ALA A 158 -8.78 -22.63 20.93
CA ALA A 158 -7.90 -22.25 19.82
C ALA A 158 -6.43 -22.13 20.27
N THR A 159 -6.19 -21.55 21.44
CA THR A 159 -4.83 -21.43 22.01
C THR A 159 -4.29 -22.79 22.47
N ARG A 160 -5.15 -23.60 23.10
CA ARG A 160 -4.82 -24.98 23.52
C ARG A 160 -4.40 -25.84 22.34
N TYR A 161 -5.07 -25.71 21.20
CA TYR A 161 -4.69 -26.41 19.97
C TYR A 161 -3.25 -26.11 19.56
N LEU A 162 -2.83 -24.83 19.59
CA LEU A 162 -1.44 -24.46 19.29
C LEU A 162 -0.45 -25.00 20.33
N LEU A 163 -0.81 -24.95 21.61
CA LEU A 163 0.00 -25.49 22.70
C LEU A 163 0.18 -27.02 22.59
N ALA A 164 -0.88 -27.74 22.24
CA ALA A 164 -0.86 -29.18 22.01
C ALA A 164 0.05 -29.56 20.83
N ASN A 165 0.15 -28.70 19.81
CA ASN A 165 1.07 -28.85 18.67
C ASN A 165 2.52 -28.41 18.99
N GLY A 166 2.85 -28.15 20.25
CA GLY A 166 4.22 -27.87 20.69
C GLY A 166 4.63 -26.40 20.66
N HIS A 167 3.76 -25.49 20.21
CA HIS A 167 4.04 -24.07 20.32
C HIS A 167 4.06 -23.64 21.79
N ARG A 168 4.99 -22.76 22.16
CA ARG A 168 5.11 -22.20 23.54
C ARG A 168 5.21 -20.68 23.55
N ARG A 169 5.55 -20.10 22.39
CA ARG A 169 5.70 -18.67 22.17
C ARG A 169 4.66 -18.26 21.15
N ILE A 170 3.50 -17.86 21.65
CA ILE A 170 2.29 -17.62 20.86
C ILE A 170 1.93 -16.16 21.04
N ALA A 171 1.79 -15.40 19.95
CA ALA A 171 1.26 -14.04 20.03
C ALA A 171 -0.26 -14.02 20.11
N CYS A 172 -0.83 -13.00 20.74
CA CYS A 172 -2.24 -12.69 20.71
C CYS A 172 -2.43 -11.34 20.00
N VAL A 173 -2.98 -11.37 18.79
CA VAL A 173 -3.32 -10.17 18.02
C VAL A 173 -4.79 -9.85 18.26
N THR A 174 -5.06 -8.76 18.96
CA THR A 174 -6.37 -8.35 19.45
C THR A 174 -6.84 -7.01 18.89
N SER A 175 -8.16 -6.76 18.98
CA SER A 175 -8.76 -5.45 18.67
C SER A 175 -8.25 -4.35 19.61
N ASP A 176 -8.22 -3.10 19.15
CA ASP A 176 -8.00 -1.90 19.96
C ASP A 176 -9.29 -1.31 20.55
N LEU A 177 -10.46 -1.83 20.14
CA LEU A 177 -11.73 -1.40 20.69
C LEU A 177 -11.97 -1.93 22.12
N PRO A 178 -12.51 -1.10 23.03
CA PRO A 178 -12.90 -1.53 24.36
C PRO A 178 -14.29 -2.20 24.32
N ILE A 179 -14.33 -3.45 23.85
CA ILE A 179 -15.51 -4.31 23.76
C ILE A 179 -15.35 -5.60 24.57
N ILE A 180 -16.45 -6.21 24.98
CA ILE A 180 -16.44 -7.42 25.82
C ILE A 180 -15.76 -8.60 25.11
N ASP A 181 -16.00 -8.78 23.81
CA ASP A 181 -15.39 -9.83 22.99
C ASP A 181 -13.86 -9.82 23.07
N ARG A 182 -13.26 -8.63 23.08
CA ARG A 182 -11.81 -8.45 23.22
C ARG A 182 -11.33 -9.01 24.55
N GLN A 183 -12.01 -8.65 25.63
CA GLN A 183 -11.65 -9.06 26.98
C GLN A 183 -11.80 -10.59 27.12
N GLU A 184 -12.94 -11.13 26.72
CA GLU A 184 -13.23 -12.57 26.82
C GLU A 184 -12.22 -13.42 26.04
N ARG A 185 -11.88 -13.03 24.79
CA ARG A 185 -10.89 -13.77 23.99
C ARG A 185 -9.49 -13.69 24.59
N LEU A 186 -9.11 -12.53 25.11
CA LEU A 186 -7.80 -12.34 25.75
C LEU A 186 -7.67 -13.15 27.04
N ASP A 187 -8.74 -13.24 27.83
CA ASP A 187 -8.78 -14.05 29.06
C ASP A 187 -8.70 -15.53 28.73
N GLY A 188 -9.45 -16.00 27.72
CA GLY A 188 -9.35 -17.39 27.24
C GLY A 188 -7.94 -17.76 26.76
N TYR A 189 -7.27 -16.85 26.04
CA TYR A 189 -5.87 -17.03 25.64
C TYR A 189 -4.92 -17.13 26.85
N ARG A 190 -5.09 -16.27 27.86
CA ARG A 190 -4.27 -16.29 29.08
C ARG A 190 -4.47 -17.56 29.88
N GLU A 191 -5.72 -17.99 30.06
CA GLU A 191 -6.04 -19.25 30.74
C GLU A 191 -5.38 -20.46 30.07
N ALA A 192 -5.41 -20.54 28.74
CA ALA A 192 -4.77 -21.63 28.02
C ALA A 192 -3.24 -21.66 28.27
N LEU A 193 -2.59 -20.50 28.34
CA LEU A 193 -1.17 -20.41 28.66
C LEU A 193 -0.88 -20.82 30.11
N GLU A 194 -1.70 -20.36 31.05
CA GLU A 194 -1.60 -20.72 32.47
C GLU A 194 -1.79 -22.23 32.70
N GLU A 195 -2.73 -22.87 32.00
CA GLU A 195 -2.94 -24.32 32.02
C GLU A 195 -1.67 -25.11 31.64
N TYR A 196 -0.81 -24.55 30.80
CA TYR A 196 0.47 -25.13 30.39
C TYR A 196 1.67 -24.58 31.16
N GLY A 197 1.44 -23.79 32.23
CA GLY A 197 2.49 -23.21 33.07
C GLY A 197 3.32 -22.12 32.38
N ILE A 198 2.76 -21.44 31.36
CA ILE A 198 3.44 -20.40 30.59
C ILE A 198 2.97 -19.03 31.06
N SER A 199 3.90 -18.20 31.51
CA SER A 199 3.61 -16.79 31.79
C SER A 199 3.71 -15.96 30.50
N PRO A 200 2.63 -15.34 30.01
CA PRO A 200 2.67 -14.54 28.79
C PRO A 200 3.53 -13.29 28.98
N ASP A 201 4.47 -13.06 28.07
CA ASP A 201 5.17 -11.77 27.96
C ASP A 201 4.15 -10.70 27.49
N PRO A 202 4.05 -9.54 28.15
CA PRO A 202 3.15 -8.47 27.71
C PRO A 202 3.33 -8.07 26.24
N ARG A 203 4.54 -8.21 25.70
CA ARG A 203 4.87 -7.92 24.28
C ARG A 203 4.25 -8.92 23.30
N TRP A 204 3.72 -10.05 23.75
CA TRP A 204 3.02 -11.02 22.90
C TRP A 204 1.60 -10.56 22.56
N VAL A 205 1.06 -9.57 23.29
CA VAL A 205 -0.28 -9.05 23.05
C VAL A 205 -0.20 -7.78 22.22
N ILE A 206 -0.74 -7.80 21.01
CA ILE A 206 -0.75 -6.68 20.08
C ILE A 206 -2.17 -6.21 19.89
N SER A 207 -2.45 -4.94 20.24
CA SER A 207 -3.77 -4.32 20.04
C SER A 207 -3.74 -3.41 18.82
N VAL A 208 -4.57 -3.71 17.82
CA VAL A 208 -4.69 -2.96 16.56
C VAL A 208 -6.15 -3.00 16.07
N PRO A 209 -6.56 -2.13 15.15
CA PRO A 209 -7.86 -2.21 14.49
C PRO A 209 -8.15 -3.61 13.94
N PHE A 210 -9.38 -4.10 14.10
CA PHE A 210 -9.76 -5.50 13.80
C PHE A 210 -10.12 -5.74 12.32
N ASN A 211 -9.45 -5.02 11.42
CA ASN A 211 -9.59 -5.11 9.96
C ASN A 211 -8.30 -5.69 9.32
N GLU A 212 -8.27 -5.79 7.99
CA GLU A 212 -7.13 -6.37 7.26
C GLU A 212 -5.85 -5.56 7.48
N GLU A 213 -5.93 -4.23 7.32
CA GLU A 213 -4.81 -3.29 7.57
C GLU A 213 -4.26 -3.40 9.00
N GLY A 214 -5.13 -3.62 9.99
CA GLY A 214 -4.71 -3.90 11.35
C GLY A 214 -3.95 -5.22 11.48
N GLY A 215 -4.43 -6.29 10.82
CA GLY A 215 -3.68 -7.54 10.70
C GLY A 215 -2.28 -7.34 10.11
N GLU A 216 -2.17 -6.55 9.06
CA GLU A 216 -0.88 -6.23 8.42
C GLU A 216 0.06 -5.49 9.37
N ARG A 217 -0.45 -4.46 10.07
CA ARG A 217 0.31 -3.74 11.09
C ARG A 217 0.77 -4.66 12.22
N ALA A 218 -0.09 -5.57 12.67
CA ALA A 218 0.28 -6.56 13.67
C ALA A 218 1.41 -7.46 13.19
N ALA A 219 1.38 -7.92 11.93
CA ALA A 219 2.49 -8.69 11.38
C ALA A 219 3.79 -7.89 11.38
N HIS A 220 3.78 -6.63 10.92
CA HIS A 220 4.97 -5.78 10.99
C HIS A 220 5.49 -5.62 12.42
N GLN A 221 4.62 -5.41 13.41
CA GLN A 221 5.01 -5.32 14.82
C GLN A 221 5.60 -6.63 15.35
N LEU A 222 4.97 -7.77 15.05
CA LEU A 222 5.45 -9.10 15.43
C LEU A 222 6.85 -9.34 14.89
N ILE A 223 7.07 -9.02 13.61
CA ILE A 223 8.35 -9.24 12.95
C ILE A 223 9.42 -8.30 13.49
N ASN A 224 9.11 -7.01 13.63
CA ASN A 224 10.05 -6.00 14.10
C ASN A 224 10.40 -6.17 15.60
N SER A 225 9.55 -6.86 16.36
CA SER A 225 9.81 -7.15 17.78
C SER A 225 11.03 -8.05 17.99
N GLY A 226 11.45 -8.81 16.97
CA GLY A 226 12.56 -9.79 17.07
C GLY A 226 12.28 -10.95 18.03
N LEU A 227 11.04 -11.09 18.53
CA LEU A 227 10.66 -12.16 19.43
C LEU A 227 10.58 -13.48 18.63
N PRO A 228 11.10 -14.61 19.16
CA PRO A 228 11.08 -15.89 18.48
C PRO A 228 9.70 -16.57 18.56
N LEU A 229 8.64 -15.83 18.22
CA LEU A 229 7.27 -16.31 18.22
C LEU A 229 7.10 -17.40 17.15
N THR A 230 6.31 -18.42 17.50
CA THR A 230 6.14 -19.63 16.67
C THR A 230 4.71 -19.81 16.16
N ALA A 231 3.76 -19.05 16.71
CA ALA A 231 2.38 -19.02 16.28
C ALA A 231 1.72 -17.70 16.72
N ALA A 232 0.55 -17.39 16.17
CA ALA A 232 -0.28 -16.28 16.60
C ALA A 232 -1.75 -16.71 16.65
N VAL A 233 -2.47 -16.26 17.68
CA VAL A 233 -3.93 -16.30 17.78
C VAL A 233 -4.43 -14.90 17.45
N THR A 234 -5.38 -14.80 16.52
CA THR A 234 -5.93 -13.51 16.09
C THR A 234 -7.36 -13.32 16.59
N PHE A 235 -7.76 -12.07 16.74
CA PHE A 235 -9.12 -11.72 17.14
C PHE A 235 -10.16 -12.13 16.11
N ASN A 236 -9.85 -12.10 14.81
CA ASN A 236 -10.71 -12.59 13.76
C ASN A 236 -9.92 -13.06 12.52
N ASP A 237 -10.64 -13.62 11.55
CA ASP A 237 -10.08 -14.19 10.32
C ASP A 237 -9.50 -13.13 9.38
N VAL A 238 -10.08 -11.92 9.37
CA VAL A 238 -9.62 -10.83 8.49
C VAL A 238 -8.24 -10.34 8.93
N MET A 239 -8.01 -10.22 10.24
CA MET A 239 -6.69 -9.93 10.78
C MET A 239 -5.71 -11.08 10.52
N ALA A 240 -6.17 -12.33 10.63
CA ALA A 240 -5.34 -13.49 10.27
C ALA A 240 -4.91 -13.43 8.80
N ALA A 241 -5.84 -13.11 7.90
CA ALA A 241 -5.55 -12.93 6.48
C ALA A 241 -4.53 -11.80 6.25
N GLY A 242 -4.68 -10.65 6.91
CA GLY A 242 -3.71 -9.55 6.85
C GLY A 242 -2.32 -9.95 7.35
N ILE A 243 -2.25 -10.72 8.45
CA ILE A 243 -0.97 -11.25 8.97
C ILE A 243 -0.36 -12.25 7.98
N MET A 244 -1.17 -13.21 7.53
CA MET A 244 -0.76 -14.21 6.55
C MET A 244 -0.28 -13.52 5.28
N ARG A 245 -0.93 -12.47 4.81
CA ARG A 245 -0.51 -11.69 3.64
C ARG A 245 0.88 -11.11 3.81
N ILE A 246 1.20 -10.50 4.94
CA ILE A 246 2.54 -9.94 5.21
C ILE A 246 3.59 -11.04 5.41
N LEU A 247 3.28 -12.07 6.20
CA LEU A 247 4.19 -13.21 6.41
C LEU A 247 4.44 -13.97 5.12
N HIS A 248 3.42 -14.08 4.27
CA HIS A 248 3.50 -14.65 2.94
C HIS A 248 4.28 -13.75 2.00
N GLN A 249 4.03 -12.44 1.95
CA GLN A 249 4.86 -11.50 1.19
C GLN A 249 6.34 -11.61 1.57
N ARG A 250 6.66 -11.75 2.87
CA ARG A 250 8.05 -12.02 3.29
C ARG A 250 8.53 -13.43 2.92
N GLY A 251 7.69 -14.46 3.05
CA GLY A 251 8.02 -15.85 2.69
C GLY A 251 8.15 -16.09 1.18
N VAL A 252 7.48 -15.30 0.36
CA VAL A 252 7.47 -15.36 -1.11
C VAL A 252 8.65 -14.64 -1.72
N HIS A 253 9.01 -13.50 -1.15
CA HIS A 253 10.17 -12.76 -1.63
C HIS A 253 11.49 -13.32 -1.10
N ALA A 254 11.45 -14.05 0.03
CA ALA A 254 12.46 -15.03 0.36
C ALA A 254 12.48 -16.13 -0.71
N ALA A 255 11.37 -16.80 -0.98
CA ALA A 255 11.27 -17.98 -1.85
C ALA A 255 11.79 -17.92 -3.31
N GLY A 256 11.98 -16.74 -3.92
CA GLY A 256 12.50 -16.65 -5.30
C GLY A 256 14.01 -16.89 -5.42
N LEU A 257 14.77 -16.58 -4.35
CA LEU A 257 16.23 -16.71 -4.27
C LEU A 257 16.70 -17.24 -2.90
N ASP A 258 15.78 -17.41 -1.96
CA ASP A 258 15.98 -17.58 -0.51
C ASP A 258 16.99 -16.57 0.06
N VAL A 259 16.86 -15.32 -0.41
CA VAL A 259 17.64 -14.15 0.01
C VAL A 259 16.70 -13.17 0.73
N SER A 260 17.19 -12.49 1.78
CA SER A 260 16.49 -11.36 2.39
C SER A 260 15.94 -10.41 1.31
N LEU A 261 14.62 -10.23 1.27
CA LEU A 261 13.98 -9.35 0.29
C LEU A 261 14.56 -7.93 0.35
N ALA A 262 14.87 -7.44 1.55
CA ALA A 262 15.51 -6.15 1.72
C ALA A 262 16.88 -6.08 1.01
N ALA A 263 17.66 -7.16 1.06
CA ALA A 263 18.94 -7.27 0.38
C ALA A 263 18.80 -7.33 -1.15
N ALA A 264 17.89 -8.16 -1.65
CA ALA A 264 17.62 -8.26 -3.08
C ALA A 264 17.10 -6.92 -3.65
N ALA A 265 16.14 -6.29 -2.96
CA ALA A 265 15.63 -4.98 -3.31
C ALA A 265 16.74 -3.91 -3.26
N GLY A 266 17.58 -3.91 -2.22
CA GLY A 266 18.70 -2.98 -2.10
C GLY A 266 19.74 -3.13 -3.20
N ALA A 267 20.00 -4.36 -3.66
CA ALA A 267 20.87 -4.65 -4.80
C ALA A 267 20.28 -4.14 -6.12
N VAL A 268 18.97 -4.34 -6.35
CA VAL A 268 18.26 -3.81 -7.52
C VAL A 268 18.32 -2.28 -7.54
N VAL A 269 18.00 -1.62 -6.42
CA VAL A 269 18.06 -0.16 -6.29
C VAL A 269 19.49 0.33 -6.50
N SER A 270 20.48 -0.33 -5.90
CA SER A 270 21.89 0.05 -6.09
C SER A 270 22.34 -0.03 -7.55
N GLY A 271 21.96 -1.10 -8.27
CA GLY A 271 22.26 -1.25 -9.69
C GLY A 271 21.54 -0.21 -10.56
N ALA A 272 20.26 0.06 -10.25
CA ALA A 272 19.47 1.06 -10.98
C ALA A 272 20.07 2.46 -10.86
N TYR A 273 20.43 2.90 -9.65
CA TYR A 273 21.03 4.22 -9.43
C TYR A 273 22.49 4.31 -9.88
N PHE A 274 23.23 3.20 -9.91
CA PHE A 274 24.51 3.17 -10.61
C PHE A 274 24.33 3.47 -12.10
N GLY A 275 23.38 2.78 -12.75
CA GLY A 275 23.05 2.99 -14.16
C GLY A 275 22.54 4.39 -14.46
N ASP A 276 21.68 4.94 -13.60
CA ASP A 276 21.13 6.30 -13.71
C ASP A 276 22.25 7.35 -13.82
N LYS A 277 23.19 7.36 -12.85
CA LYS A 277 24.26 8.36 -12.76
C LYS A 277 25.27 8.35 -13.90
N ILE A 278 25.44 7.22 -14.58
CA ILE A 278 26.35 7.10 -15.71
C ILE A 278 25.63 7.20 -17.05
N SER A 279 24.31 7.38 -17.02
CA SER A 279 23.48 7.42 -18.21
C SER A 279 23.39 8.84 -18.76
N PRO A 280 23.74 9.08 -20.03
CA PRO A 280 23.47 10.37 -20.68
C PRO A 280 21.97 10.63 -20.90
N LEU A 281 21.12 9.66 -20.53
CA LEU A 281 19.67 9.67 -20.70
C LEU A 281 18.94 10.00 -19.40
N SER A 282 19.66 10.01 -18.28
CA SER A 282 19.07 10.32 -16.99
C SER A 282 18.72 11.79 -16.91
N ASP A 283 17.48 12.09 -16.54
CA ASP A 283 17.01 13.45 -16.30
C ASP A 283 17.80 14.10 -15.15
N SER A 284 18.07 13.36 -14.07
CA SER A 284 18.84 13.84 -12.91
C SER A 284 20.26 14.23 -13.32
N THR A 285 20.96 13.34 -14.02
CA THR A 285 22.35 13.55 -14.44
C THR A 285 22.49 14.71 -15.43
N ASN A 286 21.56 14.81 -16.38
CA ASN A 286 21.51 15.98 -17.28
C ASN A 286 21.22 17.27 -16.50
N PHE A 287 20.29 17.23 -15.54
CA PHE A 287 19.90 18.39 -14.78
C PHE A 287 21.02 18.88 -13.85
N ALA A 288 21.70 17.97 -13.13
CA ALA A 288 22.83 18.30 -12.26
C ALA A 288 23.98 19.00 -13.01
N ALA A 289 24.29 18.54 -14.22
CA ALA A 289 25.28 19.17 -15.08
C ALA A 289 24.87 20.60 -15.48
N ILE A 290 23.60 20.78 -15.88
CA ILE A 290 23.06 22.08 -16.31
C ILE A 290 23.06 23.10 -15.16
N VAL A 291 22.52 22.73 -13.99
CA VAL A 291 22.39 23.70 -12.86
C VAL A 291 23.74 24.14 -12.31
N ALA A 292 24.75 23.26 -12.38
CA ALA A 292 26.10 23.54 -11.92
C ALA A 292 26.95 24.35 -12.93
N ASP A 293 26.49 24.60 -14.16
CA ASP A 293 27.30 25.10 -15.30
C ASP A 293 28.48 24.17 -15.65
N THR A 294 28.22 22.90 -15.98
CA THR A 294 29.23 21.99 -16.55
C THR A 294 28.65 21.22 -17.73
N THR A 295 29.51 20.57 -18.54
CA THR A 295 29.03 19.73 -19.63
C THR A 295 28.67 18.34 -19.13
N LEU A 296 27.67 17.71 -19.75
CA LEU A 296 27.19 16.37 -19.36
C LEU A 296 28.33 15.33 -19.30
N PHE A 297 29.22 15.32 -20.30
CA PHE A 297 30.28 14.31 -20.36
C PHE A 297 31.39 14.56 -19.34
N GLU A 298 31.76 15.83 -19.10
CA GLU A 298 32.71 16.16 -18.02
C GLU A 298 32.13 15.78 -16.66
N HIS A 299 30.84 16.03 -16.47
CA HIS A 299 30.11 15.65 -15.27
C HIS A 299 30.09 14.13 -15.05
N ILE A 300 29.69 13.33 -16.06
CA ILE A 300 29.67 11.86 -15.97
C ILE A 300 31.09 11.32 -15.70
N GLN A 301 32.11 11.84 -16.40
CA GLN A 301 33.49 11.45 -16.15
C GLN A 301 33.94 11.77 -14.72
N HIS A 302 33.53 12.92 -14.19
CA HIS A 302 33.88 13.34 -12.83
C HIS A 302 33.10 12.56 -11.76
N LEU A 303 31.86 12.16 -12.05
CA LEU A 303 31.03 11.29 -11.21
C LEU A 303 31.64 9.91 -10.98
N LEU A 304 32.44 9.39 -11.92
CA LEU A 304 33.07 8.08 -11.78
C LEU A 304 33.98 7.99 -10.54
N TRP A 305 34.55 9.12 -10.08
CA TRP A 305 35.36 9.14 -8.87
C TRP A 305 34.62 8.61 -7.64
N THR A 306 33.33 8.95 -7.48
CA THR A 306 32.51 8.54 -6.32
C THR A 306 31.61 7.36 -6.65
N THR A 307 31.06 7.32 -7.86
CA THR A 307 30.08 6.33 -8.30
C THR A 307 30.69 4.94 -8.49
N LEU A 308 31.88 4.85 -9.07
CA LEU A 308 32.53 3.55 -9.32
C LEU A 308 33.04 2.89 -8.02
N PRO A 309 33.74 3.59 -7.10
CA PRO A 309 34.12 2.99 -5.81
C PRO A 309 32.93 2.58 -4.96
N SER A 310 31.84 3.35 -5.00
CA SER A 310 30.58 2.98 -4.34
C SER A 310 30.01 1.69 -4.89
N PHE A 311 30.06 1.51 -6.21
CA PHE A 311 29.53 0.31 -6.86
C PHE A 311 30.37 -0.91 -6.55
N LEU A 312 31.71 -0.74 -6.55
CA LEU A 312 32.63 -1.79 -6.12
C LEU A 312 32.42 -2.17 -4.64
N LEU A 313 32.19 -1.19 -3.76
CA LEU A 313 31.85 -1.45 -2.36
C LEU A 313 30.53 -2.23 -2.24
N ALA A 314 29.49 -1.83 -2.98
CA ALA A 314 28.22 -2.54 -3.03
C ALA A 314 28.41 -3.99 -3.51
N ALA A 315 29.17 -4.20 -4.59
CA ALA A 315 29.48 -5.53 -5.11
C ALA A 315 30.21 -6.41 -4.08
N VAL A 316 31.19 -5.86 -3.36
CA VAL A 316 31.89 -6.58 -2.28
C VAL A 316 30.93 -6.93 -1.14
N VAL A 317 30.07 -6.01 -0.72
CA VAL A 317 29.08 -6.24 0.34
C VAL A 317 28.12 -7.37 -0.05
N TYR A 318 27.56 -7.33 -1.26
CA TYR A 318 26.65 -8.39 -1.72
C TYR A 318 27.35 -9.73 -1.93
N LEU A 319 28.61 -9.73 -2.40
CA LEU A 319 29.40 -10.94 -2.54
C LEU A 319 29.65 -11.58 -1.17
N ILE A 320 30.04 -10.80 -0.16
CA ILE A 320 30.24 -11.29 1.21
C ILE A 320 28.93 -11.79 1.79
N ALA A 321 27.84 -11.00 1.68
CA ALA A 321 26.53 -11.36 2.21
C ALA A 321 25.97 -12.65 1.58
N GLY A 322 26.21 -12.85 0.28
CA GLY A 322 25.84 -14.08 -0.42
C GLY A 322 26.62 -15.32 0.03
N HIS A 323 27.91 -15.18 0.39
CA HIS A 323 28.74 -16.31 0.83
C HIS A 323 28.61 -16.63 2.33
N SER A 324 28.14 -15.69 3.15
CA SER A 324 28.14 -15.82 4.61
C SER A 324 26.90 -16.52 5.20
N ASN A 325 26.01 -17.08 4.36
CA ASN A 325 24.68 -17.58 4.77
C ASN A 325 23.83 -16.52 5.51
N MET A 326 24.23 -15.24 5.51
CA MET A 326 23.50 -14.13 6.14
C MET A 326 22.16 -13.83 5.47
N LEU A 327 21.97 -14.35 4.25
CA LEU A 327 20.82 -14.05 3.41
C LEU A 327 19.75 -15.15 3.37
N GLY A 328 20.03 -16.37 3.85
CA GLY A 328 19.16 -17.55 3.76
C GLY A 328 19.76 -18.70 2.92
N GLU A 329 19.10 -19.87 2.89
CA GLU A 329 19.52 -21.03 2.09
C GLU A 329 19.19 -20.84 0.61
N VAL A 330 20.15 -20.49 -0.24
CA VAL A 330 19.97 -20.28 -1.70
C VAL A 330 18.99 -21.27 -2.35
N ALA A 331 18.02 -20.72 -3.10
CA ALA A 331 16.97 -21.50 -3.78
C ALA A 331 17.55 -22.70 -4.55
N THR A 332 16.95 -23.88 -4.33
CA THR A 332 17.30 -25.09 -5.08
C THR A 332 17.11 -24.85 -6.58
N PRO A 333 18.03 -25.31 -7.46
CA PRO A 333 17.92 -25.18 -8.92
C PRO A 333 16.57 -25.64 -9.50
N GLN A 334 15.87 -26.53 -8.78
CA GLN A 334 14.56 -27.05 -9.13
C GLN A 334 13.48 -25.95 -9.18
N ARG A 335 13.42 -25.08 -8.17
CA ARG A 335 12.37 -24.05 -8.07
C ARG A 335 12.47 -23.00 -9.17
N VAL A 336 13.70 -22.61 -9.54
CA VAL A 336 13.96 -21.72 -10.68
C VAL A 336 13.47 -22.37 -11.97
N THR A 337 13.74 -23.66 -12.14
CA THR A 337 13.30 -24.43 -13.31
C THR A 337 11.77 -24.50 -13.39
N ASP A 338 11.08 -24.69 -12.26
CA ASP A 338 9.62 -24.73 -12.19
C ASP A 338 8.96 -23.38 -12.55
N ILE A 339 9.57 -22.25 -12.13
CA ILE A 339 9.14 -20.90 -12.51
C ILE A 339 9.32 -20.68 -14.01
N ILE A 340 10.47 -21.06 -14.58
CA ILE A 340 10.74 -20.91 -16.01
C ILE A 340 9.72 -21.70 -16.83
N HIS A 341 9.50 -22.98 -16.50
CA HIS A 341 8.52 -23.80 -17.21
C HIS A 341 7.10 -23.26 -17.09
N SER A 342 6.71 -22.74 -15.93
CA SER A 342 5.40 -22.10 -15.74
C SER A 342 5.24 -20.83 -16.59
N LEU A 343 6.31 -20.05 -16.78
CA LEU A 343 6.29 -18.89 -17.67
C LEU A 343 6.22 -19.30 -19.14
N GLU A 344 6.96 -20.34 -19.55
CA GLU A 344 6.92 -20.90 -20.92
C GLU A 344 5.54 -21.47 -21.27
N SER A 345 4.81 -22.02 -20.29
CA SER A 345 3.44 -22.51 -20.53
C SER A 345 2.41 -21.39 -20.68
N LEU A 346 2.67 -20.21 -20.09
CA LEU A 346 1.75 -19.07 -20.11
C LEU A 346 1.98 -18.15 -21.30
N TYR A 347 3.24 -17.86 -21.64
CA TYR A 347 3.60 -16.87 -22.64
C TYR A 347 4.12 -17.51 -23.93
N HIS A 348 3.70 -16.95 -25.06
CA HIS A 348 4.35 -17.19 -26.35
C HIS A 348 5.56 -16.27 -26.52
N PHE A 349 6.72 -16.69 -26.01
CA PHE A 349 7.94 -15.90 -26.12
C PHE A 349 8.38 -15.74 -27.57
N ASN A 350 8.65 -14.49 -27.96
CA ASN A 350 9.17 -14.14 -29.27
C ASN A 350 10.07 -12.90 -29.15
N ILE A 351 11.11 -12.82 -29.99
CA ILE A 351 12.02 -11.68 -29.99
C ILE A 351 11.33 -10.34 -30.26
N VAL A 352 10.19 -10.34 -30.96
CA VAL A 352 9.38 -9.14 -31.23
C VAL A 352 8.83 -8.52 -29.93
N LEU A 353 8.66 -9.30 -28.85
CA LEU A 353 8.19 -8.79 -27.56
C LEU A 353 9.17 -7.81 -26.89
N ILE A 354 10.42 -7.74 -27.36
CA ILE A 354 11.42 -6.79 -26.87
C ILE A 354 11.27 -5.39 -27.51
N LEU A 355 10.39 -5.22 -28.50
CA LEU A 355 10.26 -3.93 -29.19
C LEU A 355 9.86 -2.76 -28.28
N PRO A 356 8.93 -2.88 -27.31
CA PRO A 356 8.61 -1.79 -26.40
C PRO A 356 9.83 -1.24 -25.64
N PRO A 357 10.64 -2.06 -24.92
CA PRO A 357 11.85 -1.55 -24.28
C PRO A 357 12.91 -1.07 -25.29
N VAL A 358 13.00 -1.66 -26.49
CA VAL A 358 13.90 -1.15 -27.55
C VAL A 358 13.51 0.24 -28.03
N ILE A 359 12.22 0.54 -28.20
CA ILE A 359 11.74 1.87 -28.56
C ILE A 359 12.08 2.87 -27.47
N VAL A 360 11.84 2.51 -26.21
CA VAL A 360 12.20 3.36 -25.06
C VAL A 360 13.71 3.64 -25.05
N LEU A 361 14.54 2.61 -25.20
CA LEU A 361 16.00 2.77 -25.22
C LEU A 361 16.46 3.60 -26.42
N TRP A 362 15.93 3.34 -27.62
CA TRP A 362 16.25 4.10 -28.83
C TRP A 362 15.85 5.56 -28.72
N GLY A 363 14.64 5.84 -28.23
CA GLY A 363 14.14 7.20 -28.09
C GLY A 363 14.89 7.96 -27.01
N ALA A 364 15.27 7.28 -25.93
CA ALA A 364 16.16 7.83 -24.91
C ALA A 364 17.52 8.19 -25.54
N ILE A 365 18.21 7.27 -26.25
CA ILE A 365 19.47 7.53 -26.97
C ILE A 365 19.36 8.72 -27.93
N ARG A 366 18.21 8.89 -28.57
CA ARG A 366 17.92 9.99 -29.52
C ARG A 366 17.39 11.26 -28.85
N LYS A 367 17.37 11.34 -27.51
CA LYS A 367 16.88 12.49 -26.73
C LYS A 367 15.45 12.91 -27.11
N LYS A 368 14.58 11.95 -27.41
CA LYS A 368 13.18 12.20 -27.71
C LYS A 368 12.37 12.43 -26.43
N PRO A 369 11.26 13.18 -26.48
CA PRO A 369 10.43 13.41 -25.30
C PRO A 369 9.95 12.09 -24.68
N VAL A 370 10.18 11.92 -23.37
CA VAL A 370 9.94 10.67 -22.63
C VAL A 370 8.47 10.29 -22.61
N ILE A 371 7.56 11.25 -22.37
CA ILE A 371 6.11 10.98 -22.25
C ILE A 371 5.54 10.36 -23.54
N PRO A 372 5.68 10.99 -24.74
CA PRO A 372 5.25 10.36 -26.00
C PRO A 372 5.89 9.01 -26.25
N LEU A 373 7.17 8.85 -25.88
CA LEU A 373 7.90 7.61 -26.08
C LEU A 373 7.33 6.47 -25.24
N MET A 374 7.10 6.71 -23.95
CA MET A 374 6.50 5.73 -23.04
C MET A 374 5.08 5.38 -23.47
N LEU A 375 4.26 6.37 -23.84
CA LEU A 375 2.91 6.12 -24.36
C LEU A 375 2.96 5.25 -25.63
N SER A 376 3.86 5.54 -26.56
CA SER A 376 4.02 4.74 -27.79
C SER A 376 4.46 3.30 -27.49
N ALA A 377 5.34 3.11 -26.50
CA ALA A 377 5.77 1.79 -26.06
C ALA A 377 4.63 1.01 -25.40
N CYS A 378 3.78 1.67 -24.59
CA CYS A 378 2.58 1.06 -24.01
C CYS A 378 1.57 0.65 -25.09
N VAL A 379 1.32 1.50 -26.08
CA VAL A 379 0.43 1.15 -27.21
C VAL A 379 0.99 -0.03 -28.00
N LEU A 380 2.30 -0.06 -28.23
CA LEU A 380 2.94 -1.20 -28.89
C LEU A 380 2.85 -2.48 -28.04
N ALA A 381 3.08 -2.39 -26.73
CA ALA A 381 2.95 -3.52 -25.82
C ALA A 381 1.53 -4.09 -25.81
N LEU A 382 0.50 -3.21 -25.83
CA LEU A 382 -0.89 -3.60 -25.97
C LEU A 382 -1.14 -4.35 -27.29
N PHE A 383 -0.64 -3.80 -28.40
CA PHE A 383 -0.76 -4.42 -29.73
C PHE A 383 -0.10 -5.81 -29.79
N LEU A 384 1.09 -5.94 -29.21
CA LEU A 384 1.80 -7.23 -29.11
C LEU A 384 1.07 -8.21 -28.18
N GLY A 385 0.50 -7.75 -27.07
CA GLY A 385 -0.34 -8.56 -26.20
C GLY A 385 -1.55 -9.15 -26.92
N VAL A 386 -2.20 -8.35 -27.77
CA VAL A 386 -3.36 -8.80 -28.55
C VAL A 386 -2.96 -9.82 -29.62
N ILE A 387 -1.92 -9.51 -30.41
CA ILE A 387 -1.55 -10.35 -31.56
C ILE A 387 -0.78 -11.61 -31.15
N MET A 388 0.13 -11.50 -30.19
CA MET A 388 1.07 -12.57 -29.86
C MET A 388 0.65 -13.39 -28.64
N GLN A 389 -0.07 -12.78 -27.69
CA GLN A 389 -0.47 -13.43 -26.45
C GLN A 389 -1.97 -13.77 -26.39
N GLY A 390 -2.73 -13.41 -27.43
CA GLY A 390 -4.17 -13.73 -27.53
C GLY A 390 -5.06 -12.95 -26.56
N LEU A 391 -4.57 -11.84 -26.00
CA LEU A 391 -5.34 -10.98 -25.12
C LEU A 391 -6.39 -10.19 -25.93
N SER A 392 -7.57 -9.97 -25.35
CA SER A 392 -8.51 -9.00 -25.92
C SER A 392 -8.03 -7.56 -25.67
N ILE A 393 -8.44 -6.63 -26.54
CA ILE A 393 -8.16 -5.19 -26.35
C ILE A 393 -8.69 -4.73 -24.98
N LYS A 394 -9.87 -5.22 -24.57
CA LYS A 394 -10.44 -4.92 -23.26
C LYS A 394 -9.51 -5.37 -22.12
N GLN A 395 -9.07 -6.63 -22.13
CA GLN A 395 -8.15 -7.14 -21.10
C GLN A 395 -6.83 -6.37 -21.06
N GLY A 396 -6.31 -5.95 -22.22
CA GLY A 396 -5.11 -5.14 -22.26
C GLY A 396 -5.30 -3.73 -21.69
N LEU A 397 -6.48 -3.12 -21.86
CA LEU A 397 -6.84 -1.86 -21.20
C LEU A 397 -7.09 -2.05 -19.70
N ASP A 398 -7.76 -3.13 -19.30
CA ASP A 398 -7.95 -3.50 -17.89
C ASP A 398 -6.58 -3.71 -17.22
N ALA A 399 -5.62 -4.37 -17.90
CA ALA A 399 -4.26 -4.57 -17.41
C ALA A 399 -3.50 -3.25 -17.19
N PHE A 400 -3.77 -2.22 -17.97
CA PHE A 400 -3.19 -0.90 -17.79
C PHE A 400 -3.76 -0.17 -16.55
N ILE A 401 -5.05 -0.34 -16.29
CA ILE A 401 -5.77 0.35 -15.21
C ILE A 401 -5.62 -0.39 -13.88
N ASP A 402 -5.98 -1.67 -13.85
CA ASP A 402 -6.06 -2.51 -12.65
C ASP A 402 -4.77 -3.31 -12.42
N GLY A 403 -4.02 -3.57 -13.50
CA GLY A 403 -2.81 -4.40 -13.50
C GLY A 403 -3.02 -5.69 -14.24
N PHE A 404 -1.94 -6.26 -14.76
CA PHE A 404 -1.99 -7.59 -15.37
C PHE A 404 -2.42 -8.62 -14.31
N ASP A 405 -3.31 -9.54 -14.69
CA ASP A 405 -3.67 -10.70 -13.89
C ASP A 405 -3.49 -11.95 -14.75
N ILE A 406 -2.86 -12.99 -14.21
CA ILE A 406 -2.76 -14.30 -14.85
C ILE A 406 -4.13 -14.87 -15.31
N ALA A 407 -5.22 -14.52 -14.62
CA ALA A 407 -6.58 -14.87 -15.02
C ALA A 407 -7.00 -14.25 -16.37
N MET A 408 -6.25 -13.29 -16.91
CA MET A 408 -6.45 -12.75 -18.26
C MET A 408 -6.02 -13.72 -19.35
N PHE A 409 -5.16 -14.71 -19.04
CA PHE A 409 -4.85 -15.79 -19.97
C PHE A 409 -6.00 -16.81 -20.07
N PRO A 410 -6.25 -17.39 -21.26
CA PRO A 410 -7.30 -18.38 -21.44
C PRO A 410 -7.16 -19.62 -20.54
N GLN A 411 -5.92 -19.95 -20.18
CA GLN A 411 -5.56 -21.11 -19.35
C GLN A 411 -5.69 -20.83 -17.83
N GLY A 412 -5.85 -19.55 -17.45
CA GLY A 412 -5.94 -19.12 -16.05
C GLY A 412 -4.68 -19.46 -15.23
N ALA A 413 -4.87 -19.63 -13.92
CA ALA A 413 -3.81 -19.96 -12.96
C ALA A 413 -3.63 -21.47 -12.73
N GLU A 414 -4.33 -22.33 -13.49
CA GLU A 414 -4.26 -23.78 -13.29
C GLU A 414 -2.90 -24.33 -13.73
N GLY A 415 -2.25 -25.14 -12.88
CA GLY A 415 -0.95 -25.75 -13.16
C GLY A 415 0.25 -24.80 -13.02
N VAL A 416 0.02 -23.54 -12.67
CA VAL A 416 1.07 -22.53 -12.53
C VAL A 416 1.58 -22.50 -11.10
N VAL A 417 2.91 -22.57 -10.92
CA VAL A 417 3.49 -22.45 -9.58
C VAL A 417 3.11 -21.12 -8.94
N ALA A 418 2.83 -21.14 -7.64
CA ALA A 418 2.26 -20.00 -6.93
C ALA A 418 3.16 -18.73 -6.95
N ASP A 419 4.43 -18.87 -7.34
CA ASP A 419 5.38 -17.77 -7.50
C ASP A 419 5.12 -16.95 -8.77
N VAL A 420 4.61 -17.54 -9.85
CA VAL A 420 4.40 -16.84 -11.13
C VAL A 420 3.27 -15.80 -11.09
N PRO A 421 2.06 -16.07 -10.55
CA PRO A 421 1.06 -15.03 -10.37
C PRO A 421 1.57 -13.86 -9.52
N ARG A 422 2.49 -14.11 -8.58
CA ARG A 422 3.07 -13.07 -7.72
C ARG A 422 4.13 -12.23 -8.44
N LEU A 423 4.82 -12.80 -9.42
CA LEU A 423 5.74 -12.07 -10.31
C LEU A 423 4.98 -11.18 -11.28
N LEU A 424 3.88 -11.69 -11.84
CA LEU A 424 3.14 -11.05 -12.93
C LEU A 424 2.04 -10.08 -12.46
N ASN A 425 1.33 -10.39 -11.38
CA ASN A 425 0.22 -9.58 -10.89
C ASN A 425 0.72 -8.42 -10.02
N ARG A 426 1.26 -7.37 -10.66
CA ARG A 426 1.94 -6.23 -10.01
C ARG A 426 1.09 -4.96 -9.84
N GLY A 427 -0.19 -5.02 -10.18
CA GLY A 427 -1.09 -3.85 -10.12
C GLY A 427 -0.88 -2.87 -11.27
N GLY A 428 -1.91 -2.06 -11.55
CA GLY A 428 -1.93 -1.07 -12.63
C GLY A 428 -1.93 0.36 -12.10
N MET A 429 -2.41 1.30 -12.91
CA MET A 429 -2.50 2.72 -12.55
C MET A 429 -3.18 2.98 -11.19
N PHE A 430 -4.24 2.24 -10.85
CA PHE A 430 -4.91 2.43 -9.55
C PHE A 430 -4.04 2.06 -8.35
N SER A 431 -3.19 1.04 -8.48
CA SER A 431 -2.26 0.67 -7.41
C SER A 431 -1.25 1.79 -7.09
N MET A 432 -1.01 2.69 -8.05
CA MET A 432 -0.13 3.85 -7.90
C MET A 432 -0.85 5.11 -7.40
N MET A 433 -2.18 5.10 -7.22
CA MET A 433 -2.93 6.32 -6.86
C MET A 433 -2.49 6.90 -5.51
N GLY A 434 -2.20 6.04 -4.52
CA GLY A 434 -1.66 6.47 -3.22
C GLY A 434 -0.29 7.12 -3.35
N THR A 435 0.60 6.53 -4.17
CA THR A 435 1.91 7.12 -4.50
C THR A 435 1.76 8.47 -5.19
N ILE A 436 0.86 8.58 -6.16
CA ILE A 436 0.57 9.82 -6.89
C ILE A 436 0.06 10.90 -5.92
N LEU A 437 -0.84 10.56 -5.00
CA LEU A 437 -1.33 11.49 -3.97
C LEU A 437 -0.20 11.98 -3.06
N LEU A 438 0.64 11.06 -2.57
CA LEU A 438 1.80 11.41 -1.74
C LEU A 438 2.74 12.37 -2.49
N VAL A 439 2.97 12.13 -3.78
CA VAL A 439 3.76 13.00 -4.66
C VAL A 439 3.11 14.39 -4.77
N PHE A 440 1.79 14.49 -4.97
CA PHE A 440 1.09 15.79 -4.99
C PHE A 440 1.20 16.55 -3.66
N CYS A 441 1.06 15.86 -2.52
CA CYS A 441 1.23 16.46 -1.20
C CYS A 441 2.66 16.95 -0.97
N ALA A 442 3.65 16.13 -1.32
CA ALA A 442 5.07 16.47 -1.30
C ALA A 442 5.36 17.75 -2.10
N PHE A 443 4.90 17.82 -3.36
CA PHE A 443 5.08 19.00 -4.21
C PHE A 443 4.40 20.25 -3.66
N SER A 444 3.22 20.10 -3.06
CA SER A 444 2.49 21.23 -2.46
C SER A 444 3.25 21.81 -1.26
N PHE A 445 3.80 20.94 -0.41
CA PHE A 445 4.63 21.35 0.73
C PHE A 445 5.94 22.00 0.27
N ALA A 446 6.62 21.39 -0.70
CA ALA A 446 7.84 21.91 -1.29
C ALA A 446 7.65 23.32 -1.87
N GLY A 447 6.59 23.52 -2.64
CA GLY A 447 6.27 24.82 -3.24
C GLY A 447 6.09 25.91 -2.20
N ALA A 448 5.37 25.63 -1.11
CA ALA A 448 5.21 26.58 0.00
C ALA A 448 6.56 26.88 0.69
N LEU A 449 7.36 25.85 0.96
CA LEU A 449 8.65 26.01 1.63
C LEU A 449 9.64 26.83 0.80
N THR A 450 9.70 26.62 -0.52
CA THR A 450 10.54 27.40 -1.43
C THR A 450 10.08 28.85 -1.51
N LEU A 451 8.77 29.10 -1.59
CA LEU A 451 8.21 30.45 -1.71
C LEU A 451 8.42 31.30 -0.43
N THR A 452 8.45 30.66 0.74
CA THR A 452 8.72 31.36 2.02
C THR A 452 10.18 31.79 2.20
N GLY A 453 11.11 31.24 1.41
CA GLY A 453 12.55 31.52 1.56
C GLY A 453 13.18 30.96 2.84
N ALA A 454 12.44 30.15 3.62
CA ALA A 454 12.92 29.58 4.87
C ALA A 454 14.20 28.75 4.68
N LEU A 455 14.26 28.00 3.57
CA LEU A 455 15.41 27.17 3.20
C LEU A 455 16.66 28.02 2.93
N THR A 456 16.50 29.16 2.25
CA THR A 456 17.58 30.12 1.96
C THR A 456 18.20 30.71 3.23
N ILE A 457 17.39 30.97 4.27
CA ILE A 457 17.87 31.49 5.56
C ILE A 457 18.76 30.48 6.28
N ILE A 458 18.32 29.21 6.34
CA ILE A 458 19.08 28.12 6.98
C ILE A 458 20.43 27.94 6.27
N ILE A 459 20.43 27.99 4.93
CA ILE A 459 21.62 27.72 4.12
C ILE A 459 22.60 28.90 4.13
N ASN A 460 22.13 30.15 4.07
CA ASN A 460 23.01 31.33 4.16
C ASN A 460 23.76 31.38 5.50
N ARG A 461 23.18 30.86 6.58
CA ARG A 461 23.85 30.73 7.87
C ARG A 461 24.90 29.61 7.90
N LEU A 462 24.74 28.56 7.11
CA LEU A 462 25.74 27.50 6.95
C LEU A 462 26.97 27.99 6.18
N LEU A 463 26.79 28.88 5.20
CA LEU A 463 27.88 29.41 4.37
C LEU A 463 28.93 30.24 5.14
N THR A 464 28.59 30.82 6.29
CA THR A 464 29.52 31.68 7.06
C THR A 464 30.60 30.89 7.82
N ILE A 465 30.50 29.56 7.89
CA ILE A 465 31.38 28.70 8.70
C ILE A 465 32.38 27.93 7.81
N ILE A 466 32.27 28.04 6.48
CA ILE A 466 33.04 27.24 5.53
C ILE A 466 34.37 27.92 5.17
N HIS A 467 35.49 27.26 5.49
CA HIS A 467 36.84 27.76 5.26
C HIS A 467 37.72 26.79 4.44
N SER A 468 37.27 25.56 4.20
CA SER A 468 38.03 24.54 3.44
C SER A 468 37.18 23.83 2.38
N VAL A 469 37.84 23.23 1.39
CA VAL A 469 37.17 22.49 0.30
C VAL A 469 36.34 21.32 0.85
N GLY A 470 36.86 20.60 1.84
CA GLY A 470 36.13 19.52 2.50
C GLY A 470 34.88 20.01 3.24
N GLN A 471 34.97 21.15 3.93
CA GLN A 471 33.81 21.79 4.56
C GLN A 471 32.77 22.25 3.53
N LEU A 472 33.22 22.75 2.38
CA LEU A 472 32.33 23.18 1.30
C LEU A 472 31.56 21.99 0.71
N ILE A 473 32.24 20.88 0.44
CA ILE A 473 31.61 19.65 -0.05
C ILE A 473 30.65 19.08 1.00
N ALA A 474 31.07 18.99 2.26
CA ALA A 474 30.23 18.51 3.35
C ALA A 474 28.96 19.37 3.53
N ALA A 475 29.10 20.70 3.45
CA ALA A 475 27.97 21.62 3.50
C ALA A 475 27.05 21.44 2.29
N THR A 476 27.61 21.28 1.08
CA THR A 476 26.84 21.02 -0.14
C THR A 476 26.01 19.73 0.00
N ILE A 477 26.63 18.64 0.47
CA ILE A 477 25.97 17.35 0.71
C ILE A 477 24.85 17.51 1.75
N GLY A 478 25.17 18.07 2.92
CA GLY A 478 24.21 18.22 4.01
C GLY A 478 23.01 19.09 3.60
N THR A 479 23.27 20.19 2.88
CA THR A 479 22.20 21.02 2.32
C THR A 479 21.39 20.26 1.28
N THR A 480 22.02 19.53 0.36
CA THR A 480 21.31 18.76 -0.66
C THR A 480 20.37 17.74 -0.02
N ILE A 481 20.85 16.95 0.95
CA ILE A 481 20.01 15.98 1.68
C ILE A 481 18.87 16.68 2.42
N LEU A 482 19.14 17.82 3.06
CA LEU A 482 18.11 18.61 3.74
C LEU A 482 17.04 19.08 2.74
N VAL A 483 17.43 19.58 1.57
CA VAL A 483 16.50 19.99 0.52
C VAL A 483 15.71 18.77 0.02
N THR A 484 16.36 17.64 -0.26
CA THR A 484 15.68 16.39 -0.67
C THR A 484 14.63 15.97 0.36
N GLY A 485 15.01 15.94 1.64
CA GLY A 485 14.10 15.55 2.73
C GLY A 485 12.96 16.52 2.96
N ALA A 486 13.19 17.82 2.77
CA ALA A 486 12.20 18.85 3.01
C ALA A 486 11.28 19.11 1.81
N THR A 487 11.76 18.92 0.58
CA THR A 487 11.00 19.19 -0.65
C THR A 487 10.43 17.92 -1.29
N SER A 488 10.94 16.74 -0.92
CA SER A 488 10.52 15.46 -1.52
C SER A 488 10.66 15.40 -3.05
N ASP A 489 11.43 16.31 -3.65
CA ASP A 489 11.63 16.43 -5.10
C ASP A 489 13.11 16.43 -5.45
N GLY A 490 13.54 15.43 -6.23
CA GLY A 490 14.92 15.29 -6.67
C GLY A 490 15.42 16.45 -7.52
N LYS A 491 14.56 17.18 -8.25
CA LYS A 491 15.01 18.30 -9.12
C LYS A 491 15.31 19.55 -8.28
N LEU A 492 14.43 19.93 -7.36
CA LEU A 492 14.67 21.02 -6.41
C LEU A 492 15.87 20.72 -5.53
N ALA A 493 16.06 19.46 -5.13
CA ALA A 493 17.23 19.02 -4.40
C ALA A 493 18.54 19.27 -5.15
N LEU A 494 18.56 19.22 -6.49
CA LEU A 494 19.76 19.53 -7.27
C LEU A 494 19.88 21.04 -7.53
N LEU A 495 18.78 21.73 -7.86
CA LEU A 495 18.78 23.14 -8.25
C LEU A 495 19.20 24.07 -7.10
N VAL A 496 18.56 23.93 -5.94
CA VAL A 496 18.73 24.88 -4.84
C VAL A 496 20.17 24.90 -4.30
N PRO A 497 20.81 23.75 -3.98
CA PRO A 497 22.20 23.74 -3.56
C PRO A 497 23.15 24.18 -4.68
N ALA A 498 22.86 23.85 -5.94
CA ALA A 498 23.68 24.30 -7.06
C ALA A 498 23.75 25.84 -7.12
N GLU A 499 22.61 26.53 -7.09
CA GLU A 499 22.57 28.00 -7.12
C GLU A 499 23.24 28.62 -5.89
N LEU A 500 23.00 28.05 -4.70
CA LEU A 500 23.51 28.61 -3.44
C LEU A 500 25.03 28.47 -3.27
N PHE A 501 25.61 27.33 -3.69
CA PHE A 501 27.02 27.06 -3.49
C PHE A 501 27.91 27.43 -4.69
N LYS A 502 27.34 27.72 -5.87
CA LYS A 502 28.08 28.04 -7.10
C LYS A 502 29.21 29.05 -6.90
N ASP A 503 28.89 30.18 -6.30
CA ASP A 503 29.85 31.26 -6.07
C ASP A 503 30.88 30.92 -5.00
N ALA A 504 30.55 30.05 -4.04
CA ALA A 504 31.52 29.55 -3.08
C ALA A 504 32.56 28.62 -3.76
N TYR A 505 32.12 27.70 -4.63
CA TYR A 505 33.04 26.86 -5.41
C TYR A 505 33.96 27.71 -6.30
N ARG A 506 33.41 28.72 -6.99
CA ARG A 506 34.19 29.65 -7.81
C ARG A 506 35.20 30.45 -6.99
N ARG A 507 34.81 31.01 -5.84
CA ARG A 507 35.70 31.75 -4.93
C ARG A 507 36.87 30.91 -4.43
N MET A 508 36.67 29.61 -4.25
CA MET A 508 37.72 28.67 -3.82
C MET A 508 38.56 28.10 -4.97
N GLY A 509 38.37 28.59 -6.20
CA GLY A 509 39.12 28.16 -7.39
C GLY A 509 38.80 26.72 -7.81
N LEU A 510 37.60 26.23 -7.51
CA LEU A 510 37.15 24.89 -7.87
C LEU A 510 36.40 24.91 -9.20
N ASP A 511 36.61 23.87 -10.00
CA ASP A 511 35.84 23.64 -11.22
C ASP A 511 34.39 23.29 -10.87
N THR A 512 33.43 23.74 -11.68
CA THR A 512 31.99 23.53 -11.48
C THR A 512 31.59 22.06 -11.51
N LYS A 513 32.38 21.19 -12.15
CA LYS A 513 32.13 19.75 -12.11
C LYS A 513 32.18 19.15 -10.71
N ASN A 514 32.93 19.74 -9.77
CA ASN A 514 32.91 19.30 -8.37
C ASN A 514 31.55 19.58 -7.72
N LEU A 515 30.96 20.75 -7.98
CA LEU A 515 29.62 21.08 -7.49
C LEU A 515 28.59 20.11 -8.09
N SER A 516 28.61 19.93 -9.42
CA SER A 516 27.69 19.02 -10.13
C SER A 516 27.74 17.59 -9.56
N ARG A 517 28.95 17.08 -9.29
CA ARG A 517 29.13 15.75 -8.71
C ARG A 517 28.56 15.69 -7.30
N THR A 518 28.86 16.70 -6.49
CA THR A 518 28.50 16.72 -5.07
C THR A 518 26.99 16.80 -4.84
N ILE A 519 26.27 17.59 -5.65
CA ILE A 519 24.81 17.65 -5.57
C ILE A 519 24.16 16.35 -6.04
N GLU A 520 24.71 15.67 -7.06
CA GLU A 520 24.15 14.40 -7.53
C GLU A 520 24.45 13.23 -6.58
N ASP A 521 25.65 13.23 -5.96
CA ASP A 521 26.03 12.28 -4.91
C ASP A 521 25.16 12.37 -3.65
N ALA A 522 24.45 13.49 -3.44
CA ALA A 522 23.65 13.73 -2.24
C ALA A 522 22.14 13.90 -2.52
N GLY A 523 21.76 14.19 -3.75
CA GLY A 523 20.38 14.39 -4.18
C GLY A 523 19.81 13.09 -4.75
N THR A 524 20.19 12.79 -6.00
CA THR A 524 19.65 11.69 -6.80
C THR A 524 19.70 10.35 -6.09
N VAL A 525 20.82 10.02 -5.46
CA VAL A 525 21.02 8.71 -4.83
C VAL A 525 20.42 8.57 -3.44
N ILE A 526 20.16 9.68 -2.74
CA ILE A 526 19.52 9.68 -1.41
C ILE A 526 18.02 9.73 -1.48
N GLU A 527 17.46 10.34 -2.53
CA GLU A 527 16.04 10.36 -2.77
C GLU A 527 15.34 9.00 -2.54
N PRO A 528 15.79 7.85 -3.08
CA PRO A 528 15.15 6.55 -2.86
C PRO A 528 15.21 6.05 -1.41
N LEU A 529 16.06 6.64 -0.56
CA LEU A 529 16.26 6.22 0.84
C LEU A 529 15.36 6.96 1.83
N LEU A 530 14.56 7.92 1.35
CA LEU A 530 13.67 8.72 2.17
C LEU A 530 12.21 8.24 1.98
N PRO A 531 11.52 7.75 3.02
CA PRO A 531 10.21 7.09 2.87
C PRO A 531 9.09 7.95 2.28
N TRP A 532 9.25 9.27 2.30
CA TRP A 532 8.24 10.25 1.87
C TRP A 532 8.60 10.97 0.57
N THR A 533 9.69 10.59 -0.10
CA THR A 533 10.02 11.08 -1.45
C THR A 533 9.29 10.27 -2.51
N SER A 534 9.14 10.85 -3.71
CA SER A 534 8.56 10.16 -4.86
C SER A 534 9.29 8.85 -5.18
N ALA A 535 10.62 8.89 -5.22
CA ALA A 535 11.46 7.72 -5.48
C ALA A 535 11.38 6.68 -4.36
N GLY A 536 11.40 7.10 -3.09
CA GLY A 536 11.34 6.18 -1.94
C GLY A 536 10.03 5.41 -1.90
N VAL A 537 8.90 6.08 -2.13
CA VAL A 537 7.58 5.43 -2.21
C VAL A 537 7.49 4.52 -3.43
N TYR A 538 8.00 4.95 -4.57
CA TYR A 538 8.02 4.14 -5.80
C TYR A 538 8.80 2.83 -5.61
N MET A 539 10.02 2.91 -5.07
CA MET A 539 10.85 1.72 -4.83
C MET A 539 10.21 0.80 -3.80
N ALA A 540 9.64 1.36 -2.73
CA ALA A 540 8.98 0.57 -1.69
C ALA A 540 7.76 -0.19 -2.22
N THR A 541 6.93 0.47 -3.02
CA THR A 541 5.72 -0.11 -3.61
C THR A 541 6.08 -1.16 -4.68
N THR A 542 7.06 -0.86 -5.53
CA THR A 542 7.47 -1.73 -6.64
C THR A 542 8.15 -3.00 -6.13
N LEU A 543 9.03 -2.86 -5.14
CA LEU A 543 9.84 -3.97 -4.62
C LEU A 543 9.17 -4.70 -3.44
N GLY A 544 8.12 -4.13 -2.86
CA GLY A 544 7.40 -4.71 -1.72
C GLY A 544 8.18 -4.63 -0.40
N VAL A 545 9.06 -3.65 -0.25
CA VAL A 545 9.96 -3.46 0.91
C VAL A 545 9.79 -2.07 1.46
N SER A 546 9.64 -1.92 2.78
CA SER A 546 9.65 -0.59 3.36
C SER A 546 10.98 0.12 3.08
N THR A 547 10.96 1.43 2.85
CA THR A 547 12.19 2.19 2.54
C THR A 547 13.25 2.06 3.65
N LEU A 548 12.83 1.92 4.91
CA LEU A 548 13.75 1.74 6.05
C LEU A 548 14.39 0.34 6.08
N ASP A 549 13.67 -0.70 5.65
CA ASP A 549 14.25 -2.04 5.51
C ASP A 549 15.20 -2.12 4.30
N LEU A 550 14.89 -1.40 3.23
CA LEU A 550 15.71 -1.27 2.02
C LEU A 550 17.03 -0.52 2.30
N LEU A 551 16.99 0.51 3.14
CA LEU A 551 18.07 1.48 3.35
C LEU A 551 19.45 0.85 3.64
N PRO A 552 19.61 -0.12 4.56
CA PRO A 552 20.91 -0.74 4.84
C PRO A 552 21.51 -1.50 3.66
N TRP A 553 20.66 -1.91 2.72
CA TRP A 553 21.06 -2.71 1.58
C TRP A 553 21.25 -1.90 0.31
N ALA A 554 20.77 -0.66 0.24
CA ALA A 554 20.99 0.22 -0.90
C ALA A 554 22.39 0.88 -0.83
N ILE A 555 23.44 0.07 -0.79
CA ILE A 555 24.83 0.50 -0.53
C ILE A 555 25.28 1.61 -1.48
N GLN A 556 24.99 1.47 -2.78
CA GLN A 556 25.35 2.48 -3.77
C GLN A 556 24.75 3.85 -3.47
N CYS A 557 23.57 3.86 -2.86
CA CYS A 557 22.77 5.06 -2.65
C CYS A 557 23.37 6.00 -1.59
N TYR A 558 24.12 5.47 -0.63
CA TYR A 558 24.75 6.27 0.42
C TYR A 558 26.28 6.22 0.42
N ALA A 559 26.91 5.17 -0.14
CA ALA A 559 28.37 5.06 -0.20
C ALA A 559 29.02 6.24 -0.93
N ALA A 560 28.37 6.77 -1.97
CA ALA A 560 28.87 7.89 -2.77
C ALA A 560 29.14 9.14 -1.91
N ILE A 561 28.32 9.39 -0.89
CA ILE A 561 28.52 10.50 0.06
C ILE A 561 29.81 10.33 0.83
N PHE A 562 30.08 9.13 1.34
CA PHE A 562 31.29 8.88 2.10
C PHE A 562 32.54 9.07 1.25
N PHE A 563 32.53 8.58 0.00
CA PHE A 563 33.61 8.85 -0.94
C PHE A 563 33.74 10.33 -1.27
N ALA A 564 32.63 11.04 -1.51
CA ALA A 564 32.64 12.48 -1.76
C ALA A 564 33.26 13.27 -0.59
N LEU A 565 32.95 12.91 0.66
CA LEU A 565 33.54 13.49 1.85
C LEU A 565 35.05 13.18 1.95
N ILE A 566 35.44 11.91 1.79
CA ILE A 566 36.85 11.48 1.81
C ILE A 566 37.67 12.27 0.79
N TYR A 567 37.17 12.39 -0.44
CA TYR A 567 37.79 13.16 -1.52
C TYR A 567 37.79 14.66 -1.26
N GLY A 568 36.74 15.20 -0.65
CA GLY A 568 36.68 16.61 -0.28
C GLY A 568 37.75 17.01 0.73
N PHE A 569 38.01 16.17 1.74
CA PHE A 569 39.04 16.43 2.75
C PHE A 569 40.45 16.02 2.31
N SER A 570 40.61 14.98 1.50
CA SER A 570 41.92 14.53 1.00
C SER A 570 42.41 15.30 -0.23
N GLY A 571 41.51 15.94 -0.97
CA GLY A 571 41.82 16.62 -2.24
C GLY A 571 41.90 15.70 -3.46
N ILE A 572 41.75 14.38 -3.30
CA ILE A 572 41.75 13.41 -4.40
C ILE A 572 40.50 13.62 -5.26
N GLY A 573 40.65 13.65 -6.59
CA GLY A 573 39.50 13.84 -7.49
C GLY A 573 38.79 15.18 -7.34
N ILE A 574 39.45 16.20 -6.76
CA ILE A 574 38.98 17.59 -6.72
C ILE A 574 39.62 18.37 -7.87
N ALA A 575 38.79 18.87 -8.77
CA ALA A 575 39.26 19.66 -9.90
C ALA A 575 39.37 21.15 -9.58
N ARG A 576 40.44 21.80 -10.03
CA ARG A 576 40.64 23.25 -9.88
C ARG A 576 40.55 23.95 -11.22
N THR A 577 40.16 25.23 -11.20
CA THR A 577 40.15 26.06 -12.40
C THR A 577 41.57 26.27 -12.94
N ALA A 578 41.73 26.43 -14.26
CA ALA A 578 43.03 26.56 -14.91
C ALA A 578 43.92 27.69 -14.32
N SER A 579 43.32 28.80 -13.86
CA SER A 579 44.03 29.93 -13.24
C SER A 579 44.59 29.63 -11.83
N ALA A 580 44.10 28.58 -11.15
CA ALA A 580 44.59 28.17 -9.84
C ALA A 580 45.73 27.15 -9.93
N SER A 581 45.88 26.46 -11.06
CA SER A 581 46.94 25.44 -11.25
C SER A 581 48.33 26.07 -11.49
N GLU A 582 48.39 27.33 -11.92
CA GLU A 582 49.65 28.07 -12.16
C GLU A 582 50.28 28.66 -10.88
N LYS A 583 49.60 28.56 -9.71
CA LYS A 583 50.11 29.09 -8.42
C LYS A 583 50.46 27.99 -7.42
N SER A 584 51.40 27.09 -7.75
CA SER A 584 52.42 26.50 -6.84
C SER A 584 53.17 25.35 -7.55
N PRO A 585 54.50 25.16 -7.36
CA PRO A 585 55.39 25.76 -6.37
C PRO A 585 56.54 26.61 -6.98
N GLN A 586 56.81 27.80 -6.44
CA GLN A 586 58.16 28.36 -6.47
C GLN A 586 58.81 28.11 -5.11
N SER A 587 59.84 27.29 -5.17
CA SER A 587 60.78 26.94 -4.11
C SER A 587 61.51 28.17 -3.57
N SER A 588 61.75 28.14 -2.26
CA SER A 588 62.83 28.79 -1.52
C SER A 588 64.05 29.24 -2.32
N VAL A 589 64.39 30.53 -2.26
CA VAL A 589 65.76 31.09 -2.36
C VAL A 589 65.77 32.32 -1.45
N THR A 590 66.25 32.21 -0.20
CA THR A 590 67.52 32.82 0.27
C THR A 590 67.90 34.15 -0.38
N GLU A 591 67.58 35.27 0.28
CA GLU A 591 68.51 36.19 0.97
C GLU A 591 67.72 37.21 1.80
#